data_AF-A0A3Q9NPS5-F1
#
_entry.id   AF-A0A3Q9NPS5-F1
#
_cell.length_a   1.000
_cell.length_b   1.000
_cell.length_c   1.000
_cell.angle_alpha   90.00
_cell.angle_beta   90.00
_cell.angle_gamma   90.00
#
_symmetry.space_group_name_H-M   'P 1'
#
loop_
_entity.id
_entity.type
_entity.pdbx_description
1 polymer ?
#
loop_
_entity_poly.entity_id
_entity_poly.type
_entity_poly.pdbx_seq_one_letter_code
_entity_poly.pdbx_strand_id
1 'polypeptide(L)'
;MHQGLSVGNDFEKSDPVPTYVYRCTTCGDTEQVFPMSRKPESITCPDCRGTAVSAFTSPHLGAGSGTAFGVIDATKKTADSPPVVSRIPSTGRRSQPVSRDPRHAKLPRA
;
A
#
# COMPACT_ATOMS: atom_id res chain seq x y z
N MET A 1 3.67 65.59 -10.14
CA MET A 1 3.59 64.95 -8.81
C MET A 1 2.16 64.48 -8.64
N HIS A 2 1.98 63.17 -8.46
CA HIS A 2 0.70 62.46 -8.25
C HIS A 2 -0.18 62.44 -9.51
N GLN A 3 -0.67 61.30 -9.98
CA GLN A 3 -1.58 60.42 -9.25
C GLN A 3 -1.27 58.95 -9.56
N GLY A 4 -1.16 58.17 -8.49
CA GLY A 4 -0.90 56.74 -8.55
C GLY A 4 -2.08 55.98 -9.14
N LEU A 5 -1.74 54.95 -9.90
CA LEU A 5 -2.66 53.95 -10.41
C LEU A 5 -3.41 53.30 -9.24
N SER A 6 -4.69 53.60 -9.15
CA SER A 6 -5.66 52.82 -8.38
C SER A 6 -5.88 51.49 -9.08
N VAL A 7 -5.06 50.49 -8.76
CA VAL A 7 -5.44 49.08 -8.92
C VAL A 7 -6.26 48.70 -7.71
N GLY A 8 -7.56 48.98 -7.79
CA GLY A 8 -8.54 48.19 -7.05
C GLY A 8 -8.55 46.82 -7.68
N ASN A 9 -7.95 45.83 -7.02
CA ASN A 9 -8.10 44.43 -7.40
C ASN A 9 -9.05 43.79 -6.40
N ASP A 10 -10.30 43.70 -6.85
CA ASP A 10 -11.20 42.58 -6.72
C ASP A 10 -10.87 41.61 -5.57
N PHE A 11 -11.53 41.87 -4.46
CA PHE A 11 -12.14 40.89 -3.59
C PHE A 11 -11.95 39.42 -4.03
N GLU A 12 -10.99 38.76 -3.39
CA GLU A 12 -11.39 37.80 -2.37
C GLU A 12 -12.25 36.63 -2.87
N LYS A 13 -11.88 36.03 -4.01
CA LYS A 13 -12.11 34.60 -4.20
C LYS A 13 -10.95 33.87 -3.52
N SER A 14 -11.19 33.38 -2.30
CA SER A 14 -10.31 32.43 -1.63
C SER A 14 -10.24 31.16 -2.48
N ASP A 15 -9.32 31.12 -3.45
CA ASP A 15 -8.92 29.87 -4.06
C ASP A 15 -8.43 28.95 -2.92
N PRO A 16 -9.07 27.79 -2.71
CA PRO A 16 -8.72 26.94 -1.59
C PRO A 16 -7.27 26.46 -1.77
N VAL A 17 -6.40 26.92 -0.88
CA VAL A 17 -5.01 26.48 -0.87
C VAL A 17 -4.97 25.08 -0.25
N PRO A 18 -4.38 24.08 -0.94
CA PRO A 18 -4.40 22.71 -0.45
C PRO A 18 -3.56 22.54 0.81
N THR A 19 -4.03 21.66 1.68
CA THR A 19 -3.28 21.19 2.84
C THR A 19 -2.47 19.95 2.48
N TYR A 20 -1.21 19.92 2.90
CA TYR A 20 -0.29 18.81 2.69
C TYR A 20 0.19 18.26 4.04
N VAL A 21 0.33 16.93 4.12
CA VAL A 21 0.88 16.25 5.29
C VAL A 21 2.39 16.07 5.12
N TYR A 22 3.14 16.39 6.15
CA TYR A 22 4.58 16.14 6.28
C TYR A 22 4.82 15.24 7.48
N ARG A 23 5.74 14.28 7.35
CA ARG A 23 6.09 13.32 8.39
C ARG A 23 7.46 13.62 8.95
N CYS A 24 7.51 13.94 10.24
CA CYS A 24 8.73 14.01 11.03
C CYS A 24 8.99 12.63 11.68
N THR A 25 10.24 12.19 11.72
CA THR A 25 10.62 10.92 12.38
C THR A 25 10.49 10.95 13.90
N THR A 26 10.46 12.14 14.50
CA THR A 26 10.46 12.32 15.96
C THR A 26 9.09 12.73 16.50
N CYS A 27 8.42 13.68 15.84
CA CYS A 27 7.16 14.26 16.31
C CYS A 27 5.91 13.66 15.64
N GLY A 28 6.08 12.94 14.52
CA GLY A 28 4.96 12.40 13.74
C GLY A 28 4.51 13.33 12.61
N ASP A 29 3.23 13.27 12.26
CA ASP A 29 2.65 13.97 11.12
C ASP A 29 2.24 15.40 11.46
N THR A 30 2.47 16.31 10.52
CA THR A 30 2.10 17.73 10.62
C THR A 30 1.46 18.19 9.31
N GLU A 31 0.41 19.01 9.41
CA GLU A 31 -0.35 19.52 8.27
C GLU A 31 0.05 20.95 7.95
N GLN A 32 0.43 21.22 6.70
CA GLN A 32 0.84 22.54 6.25
C GLN A 32 0.15 22.92 4.93
N VAL A 33 -0.30 24.17 4.87
CA VAL A 33 -0.95 24.73 3.69
C VAL A 33 0.12 25.33 2.77
N PHE A 34 0.16 24.87 1.52
CA PHE A 34 1.04 25.43 0.51
C PHE A 34 0.28 25.61 -0.81
N PRO A 35 0.56 26.68 -1.58
CA PRO A 35 0.07 26.72 -2.96
C PRO A 35 0.72 25.58 -3.75
N MET A 36 -0.04 24.95 -4.65
CA MET A 36 0.46 23.83 -5.47
C MET A 36 1.79 24.16 -6.18
N SER A 37 1.99 25.43 -6.57
CA SER A 37 3.19 25.91 -7.26
C SER A 37 4.44 26.05 -6.38
N ARG A 38 4.30 26.04 -5.04
CA ARG A 38 5.43 26.21 -4.10
C ARG A 38 5.45 25.15 -3.00
N LYS A 39 4.88 23.97 -3.24
CA LYS A 39 4.95 22.87 -2.28
C LYS A 39 6.41 22.38 -2.16
N PRO A 40 7.07 22.49 -0.99
CA PRO A 40 8.40 21.93 -0.79
C PRO A 40 8.34 20.40 -0.58
N GLU A 41 9.44 19.70 -0.87
CA GLU A 41 9.56 18.26 -0.59
C GLU A 41 9.79 17.97 0.89
N SER A 42 10.38 18.92 1.62
CA SER A 42 10.60 18.85 3.07
C SER A 42 10.42 20.22 3.72
N ILE A 43 10.06 20.21 5.00
CA ILE A 43 9.88 21.40 5.83
C ILE A 43 10.64 21.24 7.15
N THR A 44 10.84 22.35 7.83
CA THR A 44 11.25 22.35 9.24
C THR A 44 10.04 22.00 10.11
N CYS A 45 10.15 20.95 10.92
CA CYS A 45 9.11 20.53 11.86
C CYS A 45 8.83 21.66 12.87
N PRO A 46 7.56 22.06 13.08
CA PRO A 46 7.21 23.13 14.01
C PRO A 46 7.52 22.78 15.47
N ASP A 47 7.51 21.48 15.83
CA ASP A 47 7.69 21.03 17.22
C ASP A 47 9.16 20.85 17.61
N CYS A 48 9.92 20.07 16.83
CA CYS A 48 11.33 19.74 17.17
C CYS A 48 12.37 20.45 16.31
N ARG A 49 11.96 21.23 15.31
CA ARG A 49 12.84 21.86 14.31
C ARG A 49 13.69 20.89 13.48
N GLY A 50 13.42 19.59 13.56
CA GLY A 50 14.01 18.58 12.67
C GLY A 50 13.41 18.64 11.26
N THR A 51 13.97 17.86 10.32
CA THR A 51 13.44 17.75 8.96
C THR A 51 12.19 16.87 8.93
N ALA A 52 11.10 17.39 8.37
CA ALA A 52 9.88 16.62 8.08
C ALA A 52 9.70 16.53 6.56
N VAL A 53 9.49 15.32 6.04
CA VAL A 53 9.39 15.07 4.59
C VAL A 53 7.92 14.96 4.16
N SER A 54 7.58 15.39 2.95
CA SER A 54 6.20 15.28 2.43
C SER A 54 5.73 13.82 2.51
N ALA A 55 4.65 13.57 3.25
CA ALA A 55 4.10 12.22 3.44
C ALA A 55 3.56 11.61 2.13
N PHE A 56 3.29 12.46 1.13
CA PHE A 56 2.98 12.06 -0.24
C PHE A 56 4.24 11.73 -1.06
N THR A 57 5.07 10.80 -0.59
CA THR A 57 5.91 10.02 -1.50
C THR A 57 5.02 8.91 -2.06
N SER A 58 4.93 8.76 -3.39
CA SER A 58 3.94 7.93 -4.09
C SER A 58 3.34 6.81 -3.25
N PRO A 59 2.03 6.89 -2.90
CA PRO A 59 1.40 5.81 -2.17
C PRO A 59 1.55 4.56 -3.04
N HIS A 60 2.23 3.55 -2.50
CA HIS A 60 2.32 2.20 -3.08
C HIS A 60 3.37 1.88 -4.15
N LEU A 61 4.41 2.69 -4.43
CA LEU A 61 5.50 2.22 -5.32
C LEU A 61 6.21 0.95 -4.78
N GLY A 62 6.19 0.72 -3.46
CA GLY A 62 6.71 -0.50 -2.83
C GLY A 62 5.64 -1.50 -2.35
N ALA A 63 4.35 -1.20 -2.45
CA ALA A 63 3.30 -2.07 -1.89
C ALA A 63 2.88 -3.20 -2.84
N GLY A 64 3.17 -3.06 -4.13
CA GLY A 64 2.89 -4.09 -5.14
C GLY A 64 3.93 -5.21 -5.23
N SER A 65 5.07 -5.12 -4.55
CA SER A 65 6.14 -6.12 -4.62
C SER A 65 6.12 -7.13 -3.47
N GLY A 66 5.16 -7.04 -2.55
CA GLY A 66 5.04 -7.93 -1.39
C GLY A 66 4.39 -9.28 -1.70
N THR A 67 4.66 -10.28 -0.86
CA THR A 67 4.06 -11.62 -0.94
C THR A 67 2.53 -11.60 -0.98
N ALA A 68 1.90 -10.66 -0.25
CA ALA A 68 0.45 -10.47 -0.26
C ALA A 68 -0.09 -10.07 -1.64
N PHE A 69 0.62 -9.21 -2.38
CA PHE A 69 0.25 -8.84 -3.74
C PHE A 69 0.41 -10.02 -4.70
N GLY A 70 1.48 -10.81 -4.53
CA GLY A 70 1.72 -12.03 -5.29
C GLY A 70 0.59 -13.07 -5.15
N VAL A 71 0.01 -13.24 -3.96
CA VAL A 71 -1.14 -14.14 -3.76
C VAL A 71 -2.39 -13.66 -4.50
N ILE A 72 -2.65 -12.36 -4.49
CA ILE A 72 -3.78 -11.76 -5.21
C ILE A 72 -3.61 -11.95 -6.72
N ASP A 73 -2.41 -11.69 -7.24
CA ASP A 73 -2.10 -11.86 -8.66
C ASP A 73 -2.21 -13.33 -9.10
N ALA A 74 -1.65 -14.25 -8.31
CA ALA A 74 -1.78 -15.68 -8.56
C ALA A 74 -3.24 -16.13 -8.60
N THR A 75 -4.09 -15.61 -7.72
CA THR A 75 -5.53 -15.90 -7.69
C THR A 75 -6.22 -15.38 -8.95
N LYS A 76 -5.96 -14.13 -9.36
CA LYS A 76 -6.51 -13.56 -10.60
C LYS A 76 -6.12 -14.40 -11.81
N LYS A 77 -4.85 -14.80 -11.90
CA LYS A 77 -4.32 -15.60 -13.01
C LYS A 77 -5.00 -16.96 -13.20
N THR A 78 -5.54 -17.56 -12.13
CA THR A 78 -6.27 -18.83 -12.26
C THR A 78 -7.57 -18.72 -13.08
N ALA A 79 -8.18 -17.54 -13.15
CA ALA A 79 -9.40 -17.32 -13.92
C ALA A 79 -9.13 -17.33 -15.43
N ASP A 80 -8.07 -16.63 -15.87
CA ASP A 80 -7.75 -16.45 -17.28
C ASP A 80 -6.78 -17.52 -17.84
N SER A 81 -5.98 -18.16 -16.98
CA SER A 81 -4.97 -19.13 -17.39
C SER A 81 -4.70 -20.17 -16.29
N PRO A 82 -5.63 -21.13 -16.10
CA PRO A 82 -5.46 -22.17 -15.09
C PRO A 82 -4.25 -23.06 -15.43
N PRO A 83 -3.38 -23.38 -14.46
CA PRO A 83 -2.25 -24.26 -14.69
C PRO A 83 -2.72 -25.70 -14.95
N VAL A 84 -2.36 -26.25 -16.11
CA VAL A 84 -2.61 -27.66 -16.45
C VAL A 84 -1.55 -28.53 -15.77
N VAL A 85 -1.94 -29.30 -14.77
CA VAL A 85 -1.05 -30.25 -14.10
C VAL A 85 -1.02 -31.58 -14.86
N SER A 86 0.12 -31.91 -15.47
CA SER A 86 0.32 -33.17 -16.20
C SER A 86 0.65 -34.37 -15.29
N ARG A 87 0.90 -34.09 -14.01
CA ARG A 87 1.15 -35.10 -12.97
C ARG A 87 0.73 -34.54 -11.62
N ILE A 88 0.16 -35.41 -10.78
CA ILE A 88 -0.17 -35.06 -9.40
C ILE A 88 1.16 -34.69 -8.67
N PRO A 89 1.23 -33.55 -7.97
CA PRO A 89 2.41 -33.15 -7.22
C PRO A 89 2.85 -34.28 -6.28
N SER A 90 4.12 -34.66 -6.34
CA SER A 90 4.66 -35.79 -5.56
C SER A 90 4.91 -35.42 -4.09
N THR A 91 4.24 -34.41 -3.54
CA THR A 91 4.39 -34.02 -2.14
C THR A 91 4.10 -35.26 -1.30
N GLY A 92 5.15 -35.71 -0.60
CA GLY A 92 5.42 -37.11 -0.33
C GLY A 92 4.17 -37.93 -0.01
N ARG A 93 3.94 -38.98 -0.80
CA ARG A 93 2.95 -40.01 -0.48
C ARG A 93 3.31 -40.57 0.90
N ARG A 94 2.78 -39.97 1.96
CA ARG A 94 2.84 -40.55 3.29
C ARG A 94 2.13 -41.88 3.16
N SER A 95 2.90 -42.95 3.34
CA SER A 95 2.33 -44.29 3.50
C SER A 95 1.27 -44.18 4.58
N GLN A 96 0.01 -44.43 4.22
CA GLN A 96 -1.06 -44.45 5.21
C GLN A 96 -0.72 -45.57 6.19
N PRO A 97 -0.67 -45.32 7.51
CA PRO A 97 -0.38 -46.36 8.47
C PRO A 97 -1.47 -47.44 8.37
N VAL A 98 -1.09 -48.62 7.88
CA VAL A 98 -1.98 -49.77 7.77
C VAL A 98 -2.17 -50.33 9.17
N SER A 99 -3.40 -50.28 9.68
CA SER A 99 -3.72 -50.90 10.97
C SER A 99 -3.69 -52.42 10.83
N ARG A 100 -2.83 -53.06 11.64
CA ARG A 100 -2.60 -54.51 11.70
C ARG A 100 -3.51 -55.20 12.72
N ASP A 101 -4.66 -54.60 13.05
CA ASP A 101 -5.61 -55.20 13.98
C ASP A 101 -6.15 -56.53 13.41
N PRO A 102 -6.00 -57.67 14.12
CA PRO A 102 -6.47 -58.97 13.65
C PRO A 102 -7.99 -59.01 13.41
N ARG A 103 -8.78 -58.09 13.99
CA ARG A 103 -10.23 -57.98 13.73
C ARG A 103 -10.53 -57.55 12.30
N HIS A 104 -9.60 -56.91 11.59
CA HIS A 104 -9.78 -56.56 10.17
C HIS A 104 -9.92 -57.78 9.26
N ALA A 105 -9.42 -58.95 9.68
CA ALA A 105 -9.60 -60.19 8.93
C ALA A 105 -11.07 -60.65 8.85
N LYS A 106 -11.93 -60.14 9.75
CA LYS A 106 -13.36 -60.47 9.82
C LYS A 106 -14.25 -59.51 9.04
N LEU A 107 -13.70 -58.44 8.47
CA LEU A 107 -14.47 -57.49 7.68
C LEU A 107 -14.79 -58.09 6.30
N PRO A 108 -16.02 -57.91 5.78
CA PRO A 108 -16.36 -58.33 4.43
C PRO A 108 -15.49 -57.57 3.44
N ARG A 109 -14.87 -58.31 2.51
CA ARG A 109 -14.11 -57.72 1.41
C ARG A 109 -15.08 -57.43 0.28
N ALA A 110 -15.00 -56.22 -0.27
CA ALA A 110 -15.68 -55.86 -1.52
C ALA A 110 -14.87 -56.38 -2.72
#